data_AF-A0A940HPG1-F1
#
_entry.id   AF-A0A940HPG1-F1
#
_cell.length_a   1.000
_cell.length_b   1.000
_cell.length_c   1.000
_cell.angle_alpha   90.00
_cell.angle_beta   90.00
_cell.angle_gamma   90.00
#
_symmetry.space_group_name_H-M   'P 1'
#
loop_
_entity.id
_entity.type
_entity.pdbx_description
1 polymer ?
#
loop_
_entity_poly.entity_id
_entity_poly.type
_entity_poly.pdbx_seq_one_letter_code
_entity_poly.pdbx_strand_id
1 'polypeptide(L)'
;METWIKKAFEYTISIVRERSVKHELTHFDSGYIMLDVWLGDRLFVFQFENEIAGFSEGNEPDFSTVPDMSFRDLNTYRRRIDEIFGTENYRPKGYMDTILALEDPMLDELMNCFDEVMEAGHHAVIKWDGPRAQDRFTVMITIPGNPDAVFRKDGDDLKLAMKRVLEMYIQYFD
;
A
#
# COMPACT_ATOMS: atom_id res chain seq x y z
N MET A 1 16.08 8.39 -6.72
CA MET A 1 14.81 7.65 -6.82
C MET A 1 13.74 8.47 -6.14
N GLU A 2 12.67 8.83 -6.85
CA GLU A 2 11.54 9.52 -6.23
C GLU A 2 10.91 8.68 -5.11
N THR A 3 10.22 9.37 -4.21
CA THR A 3 9.63 8.78 -3.00
C THR A 3 8.64 7.66 -3.32
N TRP A 4 7.88 7.77 -4.41
CA TRP A 4 6.87 6.76 -4.76
C TRP A 4 7.47 5.56 -5.52
N ILE A 5 8.50 5.74 -6.35
CA ILE A 5 9.21 4.62 -6.99
C ILE A 5 9.87 3.74 -5.95
N LYS A 6 10.47 4.36 -4.93
CA LYS A 6 11.02 3.62 -3.79
C LYS A 6 9.93 2.76 -3.12
N LYS A 7 8.75 3.34 -2.87
CA LYS A 7 7.60 2.62 -2.31
C LYS A 7 7.11 1.50 -3.23
N ALA A 8 7.08 1.72 -4.54
CA ALA A 8 6.69 0.71 -5.53
C ALA A 8 7.66 -0.48 -5.53
N PHE A 9 8.97 -0.22 -5.47
CA PHE A 9 9.99 -1.24 -5.32
C PHE A 9 9.84 -2.00 -4.00
N GLU A 10 9.73 -1.29 -2.88
CA GLU A 10 9.57 -1.87 -1.55
C GLU A 10 8.32 -2.75 -1.47
N TYR A 11 7.20 -2.30 -2.05
CA TYR A 11 5.97 -3.07 -2.16
C TYR A 11 6.19 -4.39 -2.92
N THR A 12 6.76 -4.31 -4.12
CA THR A 12 6.95 -5.48 -4.99
C THR A 12 7.92 -6.49 -4.38
N ILE A 13 9.07 -6.02 -3.87
CA ILE A 13 10.06 -6.91 -3.27
C ILE A 13 9.54 -7.55 -1.99
N SER A 14 8.67 -6.87 -1.23
CA SER A 14 8.04 -7.46 -0.03
C SER A 14 7.18 -8.67 -0.39
N ILE A 15 6.30 -8.55 -1.40
CA ILE A 15 5.44 -9.65 -1.89
C ILE A 15 6.30 -10.84 -2.33
N VAL A 16 7.31 -10.55 -3.15
CA VAL A 16 8.22 -11.56 -3.71
C VAL A 16 8.95 -12.33 -2.60
N ARG A 17 9.47 -11.61 -1.59
CA ARG A 17 10.18 -12.21 -0.46
C ARG A 17 9.27 -13.00 0.47
N GLU A 18 8.13 -12.44 0.86
CA GLU A 18 7.20 -13.09 1.79
C GLU A 18 6.63 -14.38 1.20
N ARG A 19 6.40 -14.42 -0.11
CA ARG A 19 5.93 -15.61 -0.83
C ARG A 19 7.04 -16.56 -1.25
N SER A 20 8.30 -16.28 -0.89
CA SER A 20 9.46 -17.08 -1.29
C SER A 20 9.52 -17.33 -2.81
N VAL A 21 9.09 -16.35 -3.60
CA VAL A 21 9.13 -16.43 -5.05
C VAL A 21 10.57 -16.27 -5.50
N LYS A 22 11.00 -17.12 -6.43
CA LYS A 22 12.35 -17.02 -7.02
C LYS A 22 12.49 -15.66 -7.69
N HIS A 23 13.55 -14.94 -7.35
CA HIS A 23 13.83 -13.63 -7.90
C HIS A 23 15.33 -13.32 -7.98
N GLU A 24 15.68 -12.37 -8.85
CA GLU A 24 17.01 -11.81 -8.99
C GLU A 24 16.91 -10.29 -9.04
N LEU A 25 17.77 -9.61 -8.28
CA LEU A 25 17.76 -8.16 -8.15
C LEU A 25 19.04 -7.60 -8.76
N THR A 26 18.88 -6.76 -9.78
CA THR A 26 19.98 -6.10 -10.48
C THR A 26 19.91 -4.59 -10.28
N HIS A 27 21.01 -4.01 -9.82
CA HIS A 27 21.19 -2.57 -9.72
C HIS A 27 22.10 -2.08 -10.84
N PHE A 28 21.70 -1.00 -11.50
CA PHE A 28 22.49 -0.37 -12.55
C PHE A 28 23.08 0.95 -12.06
N ASP A 29 24.26 1.31 -12.56
CA ASP A 29 24.93 2.58 -12.25
C ASP A 29 24.09 3.80 -12.68
N SER A 30 23.17 3.63 -13.63
CA SER A 30 22.20 4.63 -14.06
C SER A 30 21.11 4.94 -13.02
N GLY A 31 21.02 4.15 -11.95
CA GLY A 31 19.97 4.24 -10.93
C GLY A 31 18.72 3.41 -11.24
N TYR A 32 18.71 2.66 -12.34
CA TYR A 32 17.70 1.65 -12.61
C TYR A 32 17.83 0.49 -11.62
N ILE A 33 16.67 -0.03 -11.21
CA ILE A 33 16.57 -1.31 -10.51
C ILE A 33 15.72 -2.24 -11.39
N MET A 34 16.23 -3.45 -11.63
CA MET A 34 15.47 -4.53 -12.25
C MET A 34 15.30 -5.66 -11.26
N LEU A 35 14.07 -6.17 -11.17
CA LEU A 35 13.72 -7.31 -10.33
C LEU A 35 13.08 -8.37 -11.23
N ASP A 36 13.85 -9.40 -11.51
CA ASP A 36 13.39 -10.57 -12.25
C ASP A 36 12.66 -11.49 -11.28
N VAL A 37 11.44 -11.93 -11.63
CA VAL A 37 10.56 -12.71 -10.77
C VAL A 37 9.96 -13.87 -11.56
N TRP A 38 10.20 -15.09 -11.09
CA TRP A 38 9.66 -16.31 -11.72
C TRP A 38 8.40 -16.76 -11.00
N LEU A 39 7.24 -16.55 -11.62
CA LEU A 39 5.92 -16.96 -11.14
C LEU A 39 5.40 -18.13 -11.99
N GLY A 40 5.58 -19.35 -11.49
CA GLY A 40 5.24 -20.55 -12.25
C GLY A 40 6.15 -20.71 -13.48
N ASP A 41 5.55 -20.73 -14.66
CA ASP A 41 6.23 -20.80 -15.96
C ASP A 41 6.51 -19.43 -16.59
N ARG A 42 6.14 -18.33 -15.92
CA ARG A 42 6.26 -16.96 -16.42
C ARG A 42 7.40 -16.21 -15.72
N LEU A 43 8.14 -15.42 -16.50
CA LEU A 43 9.11 -14.45 -16.01
C LEU A 43 8.51 -13.05 -16.11
N PHE A 44 8.41 -12.38 -14.97
CA PHE A 44 8.12 -10.96 -14.88
C PHE A 44 9.40 -10.22 -14.57
N VAL A 45 9.70 -9.18 -15.33
CA VAL A 45 10.82 -8.28 -15.04
C VAL A 45 10.22 -6.96 -14.63
N PHE A 46 10.40 -6.58 -13.36
CA PHE A 46 9.94 -5.30 -12.84
C PHE A 46 11.06 -4.28 -12.93
N GLN A 47 10.81 -3.15 -13.59
CA GLN A 47 11.77 -2.08 -13.77
C GLN A 47 11.36 -0.85 -12.96
N PHE A 48 12.31 -0.26 -12.26
CA PHE A 48 12.13 0.93 -11.43
C PHE A 48 13.19 1.96 -11.78
N GLU A 49 12.77 3.12 -12.26
CA GLU A 49 13.64 4.26 -12.57
C GLU A 49 12.95 5.54 -12.10
N ASN A 50 13.67 6.45 -11.46
CA ASN A 50 13.27 7.85 -11.15
C ASN A 50 11.77 8.16 -11.05
N GLU A 51 11.05 8.29 -12.17
CA GLU A 51 9.62 8.65 -12.27
C GLU A 51 8.72 7.56 -12.91
N ILE A 52 9.26 6.39 -13.24
CA ILE A 52 8.56 5.29 -13.90
C ILE A 52 8.83 3.97 -13.18
N ALA A 53 7.76 3.30 -12.79
CA ALA A 53 7.77 1.89 -12.41
C ALA A 53 6.98 1.10 -13.45
N GLY A 54 7.41 -0.12 -13.76
CA GLY A 54 6.75 -0.92 -14.76
C GLY A 54 7.15 -2.38 -14.70
N PHE A 55 6.64 -3.15 -15.64
CA PHE A 55 7.10 -4.51 -15.86
C PHE A 55 6.97 -4.95 -17.31
N SER A 56 7.79 -5.94 -17.65
CA SER A 56 7.67 -6.76 -18.85
C SER A 56 7.36 -8.20 -18.45
N GLU A 57 6.71 -8.92 -19.36
CA GLU A 57 6.37 -10.34 -19.19
C GLU A 57 6.94 -11.15 -20.35
N GLY A 58 7.58 -12.28 -20.04
CA GLY A 58 7.98 -13.24 -21.07
C GLY A 58 8.57 -14.52 -20.48
N ASN A 59 9.43 -15.17 -21.25
CA ASN A 59 9.96 -16.51 -20.93
C ASN A 59 11.48 -16.55 -20.75
N GLU A 60 12.21 -15.51 -21.16
CA GLU A 60 13.68 -15.46 -21.12
C GLU A 60 14.15 -14.07 -20.68
N PRO A 61 15.27 -13.94 -19.94
CA PRO A 61 15.74 -12.69 -19.32
C PRO A 61 16.33 -11.63 -20.28
N ASP A 62 16.05 -11.66 -21.58
CA ASP A 62 16.55 -10.66 -22.54
C ASP A 62 15.62 -9.44 -22.63
N PHE A 63 15.50 -8.70 -21.51
CA PHE A 63 14.59 -7.57 -21.42
C PHE A 63 15.29 -6.21 -21.45
N SER A 64 14.65 -5.28 -22.16
CA SER A 64 14.98 -3.87 -22.15
C SER A 64 14.83 -3.27 -20.75
N THR A 65 15.60 -2.23 -20.46
CA THR A 65 15.37 -1.37 -19.28
C THR A 65 14.05 -0.60 -19.39
N VAL A 66 13.44 -0.56 -20.57
CA VAL A 66 12.12 0.03 -20.81
C VAL A 66 11.05 -1.05 -20.63
N PRO A 67 10.12 -0.90 -19.66
CA PRO A 67 9.04 -1.85 -19.45
C PRO A 67 7.98 -1.80 -20.55
N ASP A 68 7.35 -2.93 -20.85
CA ASP A 68 6.20 -3.00 -21.76
C ASP A 68 4.97 -2.27 -21.19
N MET A 69 4.82 -2.31 -19.87
CA MET A 69 3.78 -1.61 -19.13
C MET A 69 4.39 -0.67 -18.11
N SER A 70 4.07 0.62 -18.20
CA SER A 70 4.62 1.69 -17.34
C SER A 70 3.53 2.37 -16.53
N PHE A 71 3.89 2.82 -15.33
CA PHE A 71 3.05 3.55 -14.40
C PHE A 71 3.76 4.82 -13.94
N ARG A 72 2.96 5.84 -13.60
CA ARG A 72 3.44 7.14 -13.09
C ARG A 72 2.88 7.48 -11.71
N ASP A 73 2.13 6.55 -11.12
CA ASP A 73 1.56 6.69 -9.79
C ASP A 73 1.57 5.34 -9.08
N LEU A 74 1.69 5.39 -7.75
CA LEU A 74 1.82 4.19 -6.92
C LEU A 74 0.53 3.36 -6.92
N ASN A 75 -0.64 4.00 -7.00
CA ASN A 75 -1.91 3.31 -6.82
C ASN A 75 -2.25 2.42 -8.01
N THR A 76 -2.11 2.95 -9.23
CA THR A 76 -2.29 2.19 -10.47
C THR A 76 -1.25 1.06 -10.57
N TYR A 77 0.00 1.34 -10.19
CA TYR A 77 1.06 0.33 -10.14
C TYR A 77 0.68 -0.83 -9.22
N ARG A 78 0.33 -0.53 -7.96
CA ARG A 78 0.01 -1.54 -6.94
C ARG A 78 -1.14 -2.43 -7.33
N ARG A 79 -2.24 -1.85 -7.85
CA ARG A 79 -3.37 -2.63 -8.37
C ARG A 79 -2.94 -3.67 -9.39
N ARG A 80 -2.02 -3.30 -10.28
CA ARG A 80 -1.52 -4.24 -11.30
C ARG A 80 -0.62 -5.31 -10.72
N ILE A 81 0.24 -4.96 -9.75
CA ILE A 81 0.99 -5.95 -8.98
C ILE A 81 0.03 -6.92 -8.29
N ASP A 82 -1.08 -6.40 -7.76
CA ASP A 82 -2.07 -7.24 -7.08
C ASP A 82 -2.74 -8.25 -7.97
N GLU A 83 -3.04 -7.86 -9.20
CA GLU A 83 -3.54 -8.78 -10.23
C GLU A 83 -2.49 -9.84 -10.62
N ILE A 84 -1.21 -9.46 -10.73
CA ILE A 84 -0.13 -10.39 -11.13
C ILE A 84 0.09 -11.46 -10.07
N PHE A 85 0.18 -11.05 -8.80
CA PHE A 85 0.47 -11.97 -7.70
C PHE A 85 -0.82 -12.58 -7.10
N GLY A 86 -2.02 -12.15 -7.50
CA GLY A 86 -3.25 -12.54 -6.81
C GLY A 86 -3.21 -12.07 -5.35
N THR A 87 -2.78 -10.82 -5.14
CA THR A 87 -2.60 -10.17 -3.83
C THR A 87 -3.71 -9.17 -3.51
N GLU A 88 -4.90 -9.28 -4.10
CA GLU A 88 -6.02 -8.33 -3.90
C GLU A 88 -6.35 -8.04 -2.42
N ASN A 89 -5.99 -8.95 -1.49
CA ASN A 89 -6.16 -8.78 -0.04
C ASN A 89 -4.83 -8.80 0.77
N TYR A 90 -3.68 -8.88 0.10
CA TYR A 90 -2.38 -8.95 0.77
C TYR A 90 -1.92 -7.56 1.20
N ARG A 91 -1.46 -7.48 2.45
CA ARG A 91 -0.96 -6.26 3.06
C ARG A 91 0.43 -6.54 3.63
N PRO A 92 1.50 -6.02 3.01
CA PRO A 92 2.86 -6.23 3.53
C PRO A 92 3.03 -5.51 4.87
N LYS A 93 4.04 -5.93 5.63
CA LYS A 93 4.43 -5.22 6.85
C LYS A 93 4.69 -3.73 6.56
N GLY A 94 4.09 -2.83 7.34
CA GLY A 94 4.20 -1.38 7.12
C GLY A 94 3.27 -0.84 6.01
N TYR A 95 2.27 -1.63 5.59
CA TYR A 95 1.23 -1.18 4.67
C TYR A 95 0.55 0.10 5.18
N MET A 96 0.12 0.12 6.44
CA MET A 96 -0.56 1.27 7.02
C MET A 96 0.30 2.55 6.95
N ASP A 97 1.56 2.49 7.34
CA ASP A 97 2.50 3.62 7.23
C ASP A 97 2.62 4.13 5.79
N THR A 98 2.67 3.19 4.84
CA THR A 98 2.76 3.50 3.41
C THR A 98 1.54 4.28 2.93
N ILE A 99 0.33 3.83 3.31
CA ILE A 99 -0.95 4.48 2.99
C ILE A 99 -1.03 5.88 3.62
N LEU A 100 -0.69 6.00 4.91
CA LEU A 100 -0.78 7.29 5.61
C LEU A 100 0.25 8.31 5.10
N ALA A 101 1.37 7.85 4.53
CA ALA A 101 2.33 8.72 3.88
C ALA A 101 1.90 9.21 2.47
N LEU A 102 0.74 8.79 1.95
CA LEU A 102 0.18 9.34 0.71
C LEU A 102 -0.49 10.69 0.96
N GLU A 103 -0.33 11.62 0.04
CA GLU A 103 -1.03 12.92 0.09
C GLU A 103 -2.54 12.72 -0.02
N ASP A 104 -2.97 11.88 -0.98
CA ASP A 104 -4.37 11.53 -1.21
C ASP A 104 -4.56 10.01 -1.37
N PRO A 105 -4.64 9.24 -0.27
CA PRO A 105 -4.92 7.81 -0.33
C PRO A 105 -6.33 7.53 -0.85
N MET A 106 -6.51 6.39 -1.51
CA MET A 106 -7.85 5.94 -1.91
C MET A 106 -8.68 5.56 -0.68
N LEU A 107 -10.01 5.70 -0.79
CA LEU A 107 -10.90 5.31 0.31
C LEU A 107 -10.73 3.83 0.67
N ASP A 108 -10.67 2.95 -0.34
CA ASP A 108 -10.48 1.51 -0.14
C ASP A 108 -9.15 1.18 0.55
N GLU A 109 -8.08 1.94 0.27
CA GLU A 109 -6.80 1.76 0.95
C GLU A 109 -6.90 2.09 2.44
N LEU A 110 -7.61 3.18 2.78
CA LEU A 110 -7.88 3.54 4.17
C LEU A 110 -8.79 2.50 4.84
N MET A 111 -9.79 1.97 4.14
CA MET A 111 -10.65 0.89 4.67
C MET A 111 -9.83 -0.35 4.99
N ASN A 112 -8.91 -0.76 4.11
CA ASN A 112 -7.99 -1.87 4.36
C ASN A 112 -7.10 -1.65 5.59
N CYS A 113 -6.72 -0.40 5.90
CA CYS A 113 -6.02 -0.10 7.15
C CYS A 113 -6.91 -0.33 8.38
N PHE A 114 -8.20 0.02 8.32
CA PHE A 114 -9.14 -0.30 9.41
C PHE A 114 -9.39 -1.81 9.54
N ASP A 115 -9.33 -2.57 8.44
CA ASP A 115 -9.37 -4.02 8.51
C ASP A 115 -8.14 -4.57 9.27
N GLU A 116 -6.94 -4.01 9.09
CA GLU A 116 -5.75 -4.40 9.88
C GLU A 116 -5.94 -4.10 11.38
N VAL A 117 -6.55 -2.96 11.71
CA VAL A 117 -6.91 -2.61 13.10
C VAL A 117 -7.83 -3.67 13.69
N MET A 118 -8.82 -4.13 12.93
CA MET A 118 -9.75 -5.17 13.37
C MET A 118 -9.10 -6.55 13.48
N GLU A 119 -8.20 -6.91 12.55
CA GLU A 119 -7.41 -8.15 12.59
C GLU A 119 -6.47 -8.19 13.81
N ALA A 120 -5.99 -7.04 14.28
CA ALA A 120 -5.23 -6.90 15.53
C ALA A 120 -6.10 -7.08 16.80
N GLY A 121 -7.42 -7.28 16.65
CA GLY A 121 -8.36 -7.46 17.76
C GLY A 121 -8.90 -6.15 18.34
N HIS A 122 -8.69 -5.02 17.66
CA HIS A 122 -9.26 -3.73 18.05
C HIS A 122 -10.57 -3.48 17.32
N HIS A 123 -11.31 -2.45 17.71
CA HIS A 123 -12.58 -2.11 17.07
C HIS A 123 -12.45 -0.83 16.27
N ALA A 124 -12.92 -0.85 15.02
CA ALA A 124 -13.04 0.30 14.15
C ALA A 124 -14.51 0.66 13.93
N VAL A 125 -14.85 1.95 13.95
CA VAL A 125 -16.20 2.46 13.68
C VAL A 125 -16.12 3.66 12.77
N ILE A 126 -16.86 3.60 11.66
CA ILE A 126 -17.10 4.74 10.77
C ILE A 126 -18.61 4.98 10.76
N LYS A 127 -19.01 6.18 11.17
CA LYS A 127 -20.41 6.55 11.33
C LYS A 127 -20.74 7.77 10.48
N TRP A 128 -21.80 7.66 9.70
CA TRP A 128 -22.50 8.78 9.08
C TRP A 128 -23.50 9.34 10.09
N ASP A 129 -23.27 10.56 10.56
CA ASP A 129 -24.08 11.18 11.61
C ASP A 129 -25.38 11.85 11.09
N GLY A 130 -25.73 11.61 9.83
CA GLY A 130 -26.96 12.10 9.22
C GLY A 130 -26.91 13.60 8.91
N PRO A 131 -28.06 14.32 8.95
CA PRO A 131 -28.15 15.72 8.55
C PRO A 131 -27.60 16.65 9.64
N ARG A 132 -26.28 16.63 9.84
CA ARG A 132 -25.55 17.68 10.55
C ARG A 132 -25.03 18.71 9.56
N ALA A 133 -24.97 19.96 10.00
CA ALA A 133 -24.41 21.06 9.22
C ALA A 133 -22.87 21.01 9.14
N GLN A 134 -22.24 20.37 10.11
CA GLN A 134 -20.79 20.17 10.23
C GLN A 134 -20.54 18.79 10.86
N ASP A 135 -19.32 18.28 10.73
CA ASP A 135 -18.88 17.04 11.38
C ASP A 135 -19.80 15.86 11.05
N ARG A 136 -20.07 15.67 9.75
CA ARG A 136 -20.99 14.64 9.23
C ARG A 136 -20.49 13.22 9.39
N PHE A 137 -19.19 13.04 9.63
CA PHE A 137 -18.57 11.75 9.87
C PHE A 137 -17.97 11.71 11.27
N THR A 138 -18.18 10.60 11.97
CA THR A 138 -17.41 10.22 13.17
C THR A 138 -16.62 8.96 12.81
N VAL A 139 -15.29 9.03 12.91
CA VAL A 139 -14.40 7.87 12.77
C VAL A 139 -13.74 7.60 14.11
N MET A 140 -13.69 6.33 14.52
CA MET A 140 -13.20 5.93 15.83
C MET A 140 -12.51 4.57 15.82
N ILE A 141 -11.45 4.42 16.61
CA ILE A 141 -10.83 3.14 16.99
C ILE A 141 -10.85 3.00 18.50
N THR A 142 -11.16 1.81 19.01
CA THR A 142 -11.06 1.48 20.44
C THR A 142 -10.32 0.18 20.68
N ILE A 143 -9.60 0.08 21.81
CA ILE A 143 -8.88 -1.13 22.23
C ILE A 143 -9.68 -1.85 23.32
N PRO A 144 -10.16 -3.09 23.09
CA PRO A 144 -10.87 -3.86 24.11
C PRO A 144 -10.06 -4.02 25.39
N GLY A 145 -10.70 -3.78 26.54
CA GLY A 145 -10.05 -3.86 27.85
C GLY A 145 -9.25 -2.61 28.25
N ASN A 146 -9.13 -1.62 27.36
CA ASN A 146 -8.49 -0.33 27.68
C ASN A 146 -9.45 0.85 27.37
N PRO A 147 -10.26 1.29 28.35
CA PRO A 147 -11.28 2.31 28.12
C PRO A 147 -10.71 3.69 27.80
N ASP A 148 -9.45 3.95 28.13
CA ASP A 148 -8.79 5.24 27.87
C ASP A 148 -8.19 5.31 26.46
N ALA A 149 -8.03 4.18 25.78
CA ALA A 149 -7.52 4.10 24.41
C ALA A 149 -8.65 4.22 23.38
N VAL A 150 -9.15 5.46 23.22
CA VAL A 150 -10.14 5.84 22.21
C VAL A 150 -9.54 6.88 21.26
N PHE A 151 -9.35 6.49 20.01
CA PHE A 151 -8.89 7.38 18.95
C PHE A 151 -10.10 7.82 18.15
N ARG A 152 -10.41 9.12 18.13
CA ARG A 152 -11.63 9.62 17.48
C ARG A 152 -11.38 10.90 16.71
N LYS A 153 -11.96 10.98 15.52
CA LYS A 153 -12.06 12.22 14.76
C LYS A 153 -13.45 12.39 14.15
N ASP A 154 -14.00 13.55 14.40
CA ASP A 154 -15.19 14.03 13.72
C ASP A 154 -14.77 14.99 12.61
N GLY A 155 -15.50 15.02 11.50
CA GLY A 155 -15.22 15.94 10.40
C GLY A 155 -16.14 15.79 9.20
N ASP A 156 -15.99 16.70 8.23
CA ASP A 156 -16.78 16.73 7.00
C ASP A 156 -16.10 16.08 5.78
N ASP A 157 -14.84 15.69 5.95
CA ASP A 157 -14.05 14.92 4.99
C ASP A 157 -13.75 13.55 5.61
N LEU A 158 -14.35 12.51 5.03
CA LEU A 158 -14.22 11.14 5.52
C LEU A 158 -12.77 10.65 5.43
N LYS A 159 -12.09 10.86 4.30
CA LYS A 159 -10.72 10.37 4.10
C LYS A 159 -9.76 11.03 5.08
N LEU A 160 -9.91 12.34 5.29
CA LEU A 160 -9.10 13.07 6.26
C LEU A 160 -9.36 12.62 7.70
N ALA A 161 -10.64 12.38 8.06
CA ALA A 161 -11.00 11.87 9.39
C ALA A 161 -10.42 10.48 9.63
N MET A 162 -10.55 9.58 8.65
CA MET A 162 -9.96 8.23 8.65
C MET A 162 -8.45 8.26 8.83
N LYS A 163 -7.75 9.05 8.01
CA LYS A 163 -6.29 9.20 8.06
C LYS A 163 -5.81 9.65 9.45
N ARG A 164 -6.45 10.67 10.02
CA ARG A 164 -6.10 11.19 11.35
C ARG A 164 -6.31 10.17 12.47
N VAL A 165 -7.38 9.39 12.41
CA VAL A 165 -7.65 8.35 13.41
C VAL A 165 -6.60 7.24 13.35
N LEU A 166 -6.20 6.82 12.15
CA LEU A 166 -5.14 5.83 11.95
C LEU A 166 -3.76 6.38 12.39
N GLU A 167 -3.45 7.65 12.11
CA GLU A 167 -2.22 8.30 12.60
C GLU A 167 -2.16 8.31 14.14
N MET A 168 -3.26 8.68 14.82
CA MET A 168 -3.34 8.63 16.28
C MET A 168 -3.17 7.21 16.82
N TYR A 169 -3.72 6.22 16.12
CA TYR A 169 -3.63 4.82 16.48
C TYR A 169 -2.19 4.30 16.38
N ILE A 170 -1.47 4.58 15.29
CA ILE A 170 -0.06 4.18 15.14
C ILE A 170 0.81 4.83 16.21
N GLN A 171 0.64 6.15 16.43
CA GLN A 171 1.41 6.91 17.43
C GLN A 171 1.25 6.38 18.86
N TYR A 172 0.20 5.62 19.15
CA TYR A 172 0.00 5.01 20.46
C TYR A 172 0.88 3.77 20.70
N PHE A 173 1.29 3.08 19.63
CA PHE A 173 2.10 1.86 19.71
C PHE A 173 3.58 2.07 19.39
N ASP A 174 3.97 3.27 18.93
CA ASP A 174 5.36 3.72 18.79
C ASP A 174 5.99 4.14 20.13
#